data_AF-A0A1F4BZH5-F1
#
_entry.id   AF-A0A1F4BZH5-F1
#
_cell.length_a   1.000
_cell.length_b   1.000
_cell.length_c   1.000
_cell.angle_alpha   90.00
_cell.angle_beta   90.00
_cell.angle_gamma   90.00
#
_symmetry.space_group_name_H-M   'P 1'
#
loop_
_entity.id
_entity.type
_entity.pdbx_description
1 polymer ?
#
loop_
_entity_poly.entity_id
_entity_poly.type
_entity_poly.pdbx_seq_one_letter_code
_entity_poly.pdbx_strand_id
1 'polypeptide(L)' 'MFKLQVQDDEQDHRVWHDVMGADGKVLLFTEEPEARAKLQQLYPVWVGLERYSAGPKRTRVIRVYGHDDDDEER' A
#
# COMPACT_ATOMS: atom_id res chain seq x y z
N MET A 1 -9.22 8.05 4.84
CA MET A 1 -8.35 7.92 3.64
C MET A 1 -7.72 6.54 3.65
N PHE A 2 -7.21 6.10 2.50
CA PHE A 2 -6.54 4.82 2.31
C PHE A 2 -5.17 5.05 1.67
N LYS A 3 -4.19 4.25 2.04
CA LYS A 3 -2.87 4.23 1.41
C LYS A 3 -2.49 2.82 1.00
N LEU A 4 -1.53 2.73 0.09
CA LEU A 4 -0.98 1.46 -0.37
C LEU A 4 0.36 1.21 0.31
N GLN A 5 0.62 -0.03 0.68
CA GLN A 5 1.92 -0.46 1.17
C GLN A 5 2.40 -1.71 0.46
N VAL A 6 3.70 -1.76 0.23
CA VAL A 6 4.41 -2.92 -0.30
C VAL A 6 5.48 -3.38 0.69
N GLN A 7 5.69 -4.69 0.72
CA GLN A 7 6.78 -5.29 1.45
C GLN A 7 8.08 -5.15 0.64
N ASP A 8 9.14 -4.64 1.26
CA ASP A 8 10.44 -4.44 0.59
C ASP A 8 11.22 -5.74 0.50
N ASP A 9 11.23 -6.48 1.61
CA ASP A 9 12.15 -7.59 1.82
C ASP A 9 11.41 -8.93 1.83
N GLU A 10 11.84 -9.84 0.95
CA GLU A 10 11.26 -11.18 0.85
C GLU A 10 11.64 -12.09 2.05
N GLN A 11 12.61 -11.68 2.87
CA GLN A 11 13.09 -12.41 4.05
C GLN A 11 12.57 -11.81 5.37
N ASP A 12 12.16 -10.54 5.39
CA ASP A 12 11.51 -9.89 6.54
C ASP A 12 10.11 -9.35 6.20
N HIS A 13 9.10 -10.16 6.52
CA HIS A 13 7.71 -9.81 6.23
C HIS A 13 7.13 -8.65 7.06
N ARG A 14 7.91 -8.09 8.00
CA ARG A 14 7.49 -7.01 8.90
C ARG A 14 7.82 -5.63 8.35
N VAL A 15 8.66 -5.54 7.31
CA VAL A 15 9.07 -4.28 6.70
C VAL A 15 8.11 -3.93 5.57
N TRP A 16 7.42 -2.78 5.71
CA TRP A 16 6.45 -2.27 4.74
C TRP A 16 6.71 -0.80 4.48
N HIS A 17 6.67 -0.40 3.20
CA HIS A 17 6.79 1.00 2.81
C HIS A 17 5.56 1.48 2.07
N ASP A 18 5.27 2.76 2.23
CA ASP A 18 4.18 3.43 1.52
C ASP A 18 4.52 3.54 0.04
N VAL A 19 3.52 3.29 -0.81
CA VAL A 19 3.66 3.51 -2.24
C VAL A 19 3.57 5.01 -2.51
N MET A 20 4.57 5.53 -3.19
CA MET A 20 4.67 6.94 -3.53
C MET A 20 4.00 7.22 -4.87
N GLY A 21 3.33 8.37 -4.97
CA GLY A 21 2.85 8.95 -6.22
C GLY A 21 3.98 9.50 -7.08
N ALA A 22 3.65 9.90 -8.30
CA ALA A 22 4.62 10.48 -9.23
C ALA A 22 5.22 11.82 -8.73
N ASP A 23 4.50 12.49 -7.84
CA ASP A 23 4.90 13.72 -7.16
C ASP A 23 5.84 13.48 -5.95
N GLY A 24 6.15 12.22 -5.63
CA GLY A 24 7.02 11.87 -4.53
C GLY A 24 6.36 11.91 -3.15
N LYS A 25 5.03 12.09 -3.06
CA LYS A 25 4.26 11.98 -1.81
C LYS A 25 3.55 10.63 -1.70
N VAL A 26 3.10 10.29 -0.50
CA VAL A 26 2.34 9.05 -0.27
C VAL A 26 1.06 9.06 -1.10
N LEU A 27 0.80 7.97 -1.81
CA LEU A 27 -0.39 7.84 -2.63
C LEU A 27 -1.61 7.54 -1.75
N LEU A 28 -2.47 8.55 -1.61
CA LEU A 28 -3.68 8.53 -0.78
C LEU A 28 -4.95 8.46 -1.63
N PHE A 29 -5.96 7.76 -1.12
CA PHE A 29 -7.27 7.58 -1.74
C PHE A 29 -8.39 7.87 -0.76
N THR A 30 -9.52 8.35 -1.25
CA THR A 30 -10.70 8.58 -0.42
C THR A 30 -11.45 7.28 -0.16
N GLU A 31 -11.51 6.41 -1.17
CA GLU A 31 -12.29 5.18 -1.16
C GLU A 31 -11.39 3.94 -1.25
N GLU A 32 -11.71 2.91 -0.46
CA GLU A 32 -11.02 1.62 -0.52
C GLU A 32 -11.04 0.96 -1.91
N PRO A 33 -12.17 0.90 -2.64
CA PRO A 33 -12.19 0.28 -3.98
C PRO A 33 -11.24 0.99 -4.96
N GLU A 34 -11.11 2.30 -4.89
CA GLU A 34 -10.18 3.08 -5.71
C GLU A 34 -8.73 2.70 -5.39
N ALA A 35 -8.38 2.64 -4.09
CA ALA A 35 -7.07 2.19 -3.64
C ALA A 35 -6.75 0.77 -4.12
N ARG A 36 -7.71 -0.16 -4.00
CA ARG A 36 -7.54 -1.56 -4.46
C ARG A 36 -7.35 -1.64 -5.96
N ALA A 37 -8.13 -0.89 -6.74
CA ALA A 37 -7.97 -0.84 -8.19
C ALA A 37 -6.59 -0.33 -8.58
N LYS A 38 -6.10 0.72 -7.91
CA LYS A 38 -4.75 1.24 -8.16
C LYS A 38 -3.65 0.27 -7.74
N LEU A 39 -3.82 -0.43 -6.62
CA LEU A 39 -2.90 -1.47 -6.18
C LEU A 39 -2.79 -2.60 -7.21
N GLN A 40 -3.92 -3.02 -7.80
CA GLN A 40 -3.93 -4.03 -8.86
C GLN A 40 -3.27 -3.53 -10.15
N GLN A 41 -3.39 -2.25 -10.49
CA GLN A 41 -2.70 -1.68 -11.65
C GLN A 41 -1.18 -1.64 -11.47
N LEU A 42 -0.72 -1.30 -10.26
CA LEU A 42 0.72 -1.17 -9.96
C LEU A 42 1.40 -2.53 -9.73
N TYR A 43 0.70 -3.46 -9.08
CA TYR A 43 1.24 -4.76 -8.67
C TYR A 43 0.34 -5.94 -9.10
N PRO A 44 0.01 -6.08 -10.39
CA PRO A 44 -0.98 -7.05 -10.87
C PRO A 44 -0.59 -8.50 -10.56
N VAL A 45 0.70 -8.82 -10.61
CA VAL A 45 1.21 -10.17 -10.31
C VAL A 45 1.06 -10.49 -8.83
N TRP A 46 1.45 -9.59 -7.93
CA TRP A 46 1.36 -9.83 -6.49
C TRP A 46 -0.09 -9.89 -6.00
N VAL A 47 -0.94 -8.98 -6.48
CA VAL A 47 -2.38 -9.01 -6.18
C VAL A 47 -3.03 -10.28 -6.74
N GLY A 48 -2.61 -10.71 -7.94
CA GLY A 48 -3.03 -11.98 -8.52
C GLY A 48 -2.60 -13.18 -7.67
N LEU A 49 -1.34 -13.23 -7.24
CA LEU A 49 -0.80 -14.32 -6.42
C LEU A 49 -1.51 -14.42 -5.06
N GLU A 50 -1.88 -13.31 -4.41
CA GLU A 50 -2.69 -13.35 -3.19
C GLU A 50 -4.06 -14.02 -3.39
N ARG A 51 -4.60 -13.99 -4.63
CA ARG A 51 -5.88 -14.62 -4.96
C ARG A 51 -5.77 -16.13 -5.18
N TYR A 52 -4.60 -16.60 -5.61
CA TYR A 52 -4.39 -17.99 -6.05
C TYR A 52 -3.40 -18.78 -5.19
N SER A 53 -2.61 -18.13 -4.34
CA SER A 53 -1.59 -18.74 -3.48
C SER A 53 -1.67 -18.17 -2.06
N ALA A 54 -1.67 -19.07 -1.07
CA ALA A 54 -1.56 -18.74 0.36
C ALA A 54 -0.11 -18.37 0.76
N GLY A 55 0.63 -17.69 -0.11
CA GLY A 55 1.93 -17.12 0.20
C GLY A 55 1.81 -15.88 1.10
N PRO A 56 2.90 -15.39 1.69
CA PRO A 56 2.87 -14.15 2.47
C PRO A 56 2.43 -12.98 1.60
N LYS A 57 1.51 -12.17 2.13
CA LYS A 57 1.04 -10.96 1.44
C LYS A 57 2.21 -10.02 1.23
N ARG A 58 2.34 -9.49 0.01
CA ARG A 58 3.35 -8.50 -0.37
C ARG A 58 2.77 -7.13 -0.65
N THR A 59 1.45 -7.05 -0.80
CA THR A 59 0.73 -5.79 -1.01
C THR A 59 -0.42 -5.65 -0.03
N ARG A 60 -0.71 -4.41 0.39
CA ARG A 60 -1.88 -4.14 1.23
C ARG A 60 -2.44 -2.74 1.03
N VAL A 61 -3.74 -2.62 1.25
CA VAL A 61 -4.44 -1.34 1.41
C VAL A 61 -4.66 -1.12 2.90
N ILE A 62 -4.21 0.01 3.42
CA ILE A 62 -4.36 0.40 4.81
C ILE A 62 -5.31 1.58 4.91
N ARG A 63 -6.31 1.48 5.79
CA ARG A 63 -7.14 2.63 6.18
C ARG A 63 -6.36 3.52 7.14
N VAL A 64 -6.23 4.78 6.79
CA VAL A 64 -5.60 5.82 7.61
C VAL A 64 -6.70 6.50 8.42
N TYR A 65 -6.56 6.51 9.74
CA TYR A 65 -7.40 7.24 10.69
C TYR A 65 -6.59 8.45 11.16
N GLY A 66 -7.02 9.69 10.82
CA GLY A 66 -6.34 10.93 11.19
C GLY A 66 -5.30 11.42 10.18
N HIS A 67 -5.72 11.97 9.04
CA HIS A 67 -4.84 12.78 8.17
C HIS A 67 -4.99 14.27 8.50
N ASP A 68 -5.10 14.55 9.79
CA ASP A 68 -4.90 15.83 10.45
C ASP A 68 -3.94 15.44 11.59
N ASP A 69 -2.77 16.09 11.66
CA ASP A 69 -1.57 15.75 12.46
C ASP A 69 -0.50 14.84 11.79
N ASP A 70 0.75 15.30 11.93
CA ASP A 70 2.03 14.66 11.61
C ASP A 70 2.60 14.77 10.17
N ASP A 71 2.62 16.01 9.67
CA ASP A 71 3.79 16.57 8.97
C ASP A 71 4.52 17.49 9.98
N GLU A 72 4.93 16.96 11.13
CA GLU A 72 5.85 17.66 12.04
C GLU A 72 7.27 17.15 11.76
N GLU A 73 7.94 17.89 10.89
CA GLU A 73 9.38 17.98 10.74
C GLU A 73 10.07 18.01 12.12
N ARG A 74 10.91 17.00 12.42
CA ARG A 74 11.96 17.15 13.42
C ARG A 74 13.19 16.28 13.16
#